data_AF-G7THN4-F1
#
_entry.id   AF-G7THN4-F1
#
_cell.length_a   1.000
_cell.length_b   1.000
_cell.length_c   1.000
_cell.angle_alpha   90.00
_cell.angle_beta   90.00
_cell.angle_gamma   90.00
#
_symmetry.space_group_name_H-M   'P 1'
#
loop_
_entity.id
_entity.type
_entity.pdbx_description
1 polymer ?
#
loop_
_entity_poly.entity_id
_entity_poly.type
_entity_poly.pdbx_seq_one_letter_code
_entity_poly.pdbx_strand_id
1 'polypeptide(L)'
;MPAHNASGDMTIKPAITMAAGVLLGLLGAVSAASADDTHCEVSSDDDLTLNPRSLILIRESGTPQRLVMRQGVLFVDDRWVEPKADDRTRLIQFERQIRDGVPLAQAVGRAAADIAITALGEVAAGFSRNPEATRAQLANVREKIDIRLRSRVSAKAS
;
A
#
# COMPACT_ATOMS: atom_id res chain seq x y z
N MET A 1 -65.35 -61.43 6.47
CA MET A 1 -63.95 -61.78 6.79
C MET A 1 -63.07 -60.62 6.32
N PRO A 2 -62.46 -59.84 7.24
CA PRO A 2 -61.86 -58.56 6.91
C PRO A 2 -60.37 -58.67 6.55
N ALA A 3 -59.95 -57.68 5.76
CA ALA A 3 -58.59 -57.32 5.39
C ALA A 3 -57.85 -56.58 6.53
N HIS A 4 -56.52 -56.64 6.56
CA HIS A 4 -55.66 -55.44 6.48
C HIS A 4 -54.16 -55.77 6.44
N ASN A 5 -53.48 -54.91 5.69
CA ASN A 5 -52.07 -54.79 5.42
C ASN A 5 -51.30 -54.18 6.63
N ALA A 6 -50.05 -54.59 6.86
CA ALA A 6 -49.05 -53.89 7.69
C ALA A 6 -47.66 -54.34 7.22
N SER A 7 -46.90 -53.53 6.48
CA SER A 7 -46.07 -52.38 6.91
C SER A 7 -44.71 -52.79 7.50
N GLY A 8 -43.64 -52.29 6.87
CA GLY A 8 -42.28 -52.38 7.40
C GLY A 8 -41.17 -52.23 6.34
N ASP A 9 -41.13 -51.09 5.64
CA ASP A 9 -39.94 -50.68 4.89
C ASP A 9 -38.92 -50.09 5.88
N MET A 10 -37.70 -50.64 5.93
CA MET A 10 -36.55 -49.93 6.45
C MET A 10 -35.29 -50.34 5.68
N THR A 11 -35.06 -49.58 4.62
CA THR A 11 -33.83 -49.42 3.86
C THR A 11 -32.58 -49.43 4.75
N ILE A 12 -31.73 -50.45 4.59
CA ILE A 12 -30.40 -50.53 5.17
C ILE A 12 -29.45 -49.74 4.25
N LYS A 13 -28.97 -48.58 4.71
CA LYS A 13 -27.81 -47.92 4.12
C LYS A 13 -26.62 -48.02 5.08
N PRO A 14 -25.45 -48.48 4.59
CA PRO A 14 -24.27 -48.64 5.41
C PRO A 14 -23.43 -47.36 5.46
N ALA A 15 -22.55 -47.36 6.44
CA ALA A 15 -21.15 -46.98 6.30
C ALA A 15 -20.73 -45.62 6.89
N ILE A 16 -19.75 -45.75 7.80
CA ILE A 16 -18.66 -44.82 8.13
C ILE A 16 -18.96 -43.89 9.31
N THR A 17 -18.92 -44.53 10.47
CA THR A 17 -18.66 -43.91 11.77
C THR A 17 -17.19 -43.52 11.86
N MET A 18 -16.95 -42.25 12.23
CA MET A 18 -15.81 -41.71 12.98
C MET A 18 -14.38 -41.98 12.50
N ALA A 19 -13.80 -40.99 11.83
CA ALA A 19 -12.37 -40.66 11.96
C ALA A 19 -12.08 -39.23 11.50
N ALA A 20 -12.64 -38.21 12.17
CA ALA A 20 -12.27 -36.81 11.91
C ALA A 20 -12.46 -35.92 13.14
N GLY A 21 -12.09 -36.40 14.34
CA GLY A 21 -12.27 -35.67 15.60
C GLY A 21 -11.00 -35.12 16.26
N VAL A 22 -9.80 -35.34 15.69
CA VAL A 22 -8.54 -35.13 16.45
C VAL A 22 -7.59 -34.09 15.81
N LEU A 23 -7.99 -33.39 14.76
CA LEU A 23 -7.15 -32.35 14.13
C LEU A 23 -7.59 -30.90 14.43
N LEU A 24 -8.60 -30.69 15.28
CA LEU A 24 -9.14 -29.36 15.60
C LEU A 24 -8.61 -28.77 16.93
N GLY A 25 -7.43 -29.19 17.39
CA GLY A 25 -6.87 -28.78 18.69
C GLY A 25 -5.53 -28.03 18.64
N LEU A 26 -4.97 -27.78 17.45
CA LEU A 26 -3.59 -27.25 17.30
C LEU A 26 -3.47 -26.01 16.39
N LEU A 27 -4.59 -25.42 15.94
CA LEU A 27 -4.54 -24.03 15.47
C LEU A 27 -4.46 -23.16 16.71
N GLY A 28 -3.24 -22.71 16.96
CA GLY A 28 -2.85 -22.01 18.17
C GLY A 28 -3.75 -20.84 18.51
N ALA A 29 -3.69 -20.49 19.79
CA ALA A 29 -4.04 -19.18 20.31
C ALA A 29 -3.23 -18.11 19.56
N VAL A 30 -3.65 -17.78 18.34
CA VAL A 30 -3.48 -16.44 17.83
C VAL A 30 -4.50 -15.66 18.63
N SER A 31 -4.06 -14.99 19.70
CA SER A 31 -4.83 -13.90 20.26
C SER A 31 -5.33 -13.10 19.07
N ALA A 32 -6.65 -13.04 18.90
CA ALA A 32 -7.24 -11.97 18.14
C ALA A 32 -6.79 -10.69 18.86
N ALA A 33 -5.62 -10.18 18.47
CA ALA A 33 -5.35 -8.78 18.56
C ALA A 33 -6.51 -8.19 17.77
N SER A 34 -7.52 -7.69 18.49
CA SER A 34 -8.44 -6.73 17.93
C SER A 34 -7.58 -5.81 17.08
N ALA A 35 -7.84 -5.79 15.78
CA ALA A 35 -7.27 -4.78 14.91
C ALA A 35 -7.84 -3.46 15.41
N ASP A 36 -7.25 -2.94 16.48
CA ASP A 36 -7.38 -1.57 16.89
C ASP A 36 -6.86 -0.82 15.69
N ASP A 37 -7.76 -0.07 15.04
CA ASP A 37 -7.53 0.66 13.81
C ASP A 37 -6.25 1.48 13.97
N THR A 38 -5.12 0.88 13.60
CA THR A 38 -3.79 1.43 13.82
C THR A 38 -3.55 2.38 12.66
N HIS A 39 -4.29 3.48 12.69
CA HIS A 39 -4.05 4.64 11.87
C HIS A 39 -2.76 5.29 12.37
N CYS A 40 -1.63 4.76 11.89
CA CYS A 40 -0.36 5.47 11.97
C CYS A 40 -0.42 6.63 10.96
N GLU A 41 -1.01 7.76 11.39
CA GLU A 41 -0.93 9.00 10.64
C GLU A 41 0.48 9.58 10.82
N VAL A 42 1.36 9.22 9.90
CA VAL A 42 2.68 9.84 9.77
C VAL A 42 2.53 11.01 8.80
N SER A 43 2.17 12.16 9.36
CA SER A 43 2.21 13.44 8.65
C SER A 43 3.51 14.15 8.94
N SER A 44 4.14 14.68 7.90
CA SER A 44 5.29 15.58 8.00
C SER A 44 4.90 16.85 7.25
N ASP A 45 5.14 18.00 7.88
CA ASP A 45 4.90 19.33 7.29
C ASP A 45 5.92 19.67 6.18
N ASP A 46 6.85 18.75 5.88
CA ASP A 46 7.95 18.94 4.96
C ASP A 46 7.63 18.35 3.58
N ASP A 47 7.83 19.17 2.56
CA ASP A 47 7.94 18.76 1.18
C ASP A 47 9.31 18.11 0.93
N LEU A 48 9.32 16.78 0.83
CA LEU A 48 10.52 16.02 0.51
C LEU A 48 10.84 16.06 -0.99
N THR A 49 12.01 16.59 -1.34
CA THR A 49 12.63 16.50 -2.66
C THR A 49 13.95 15.75 -2.61
N LEU A 50 14.09 14.74 -3.46
CA LEU A 50 15.34 14.04 -3.68
C LEU A 50 15.96 14.52 -5.00
N ASN A 51 17.28 14.57 -5.04
CA ASN A 51 18.06 14.68 -6.26
C ASN A 51 19.09 13.53 -6.23
N PRO A 52 19.94 13.30 -7.24
CA PRO A 52 20.88 12.19 -7.25
C PRO A 52 21.93 12.35 -6.16
N ARG A 53 22.10 13.58 -5.64
CA ARG A 53 23.14 13.93 -4.67
C ARG A 53 22.62 14.49 -3.34
N SER A 54 21.34 14.83 -3.22
CA SER A 54 20.81 15.52 -2.05
C SER A 54 19.40 15.08 -1.69
N LEU A 55 19.06 15.25 -0.41
CA LEU A 55 17.73 15.17 0.15
C LEU A 55 17.37 16.55 0.69
N ILE A 56 16.28 17.12 0.21
CA ILE A 56 15.82 18.47 0.50
C ILE A 56 14.46 18.37 1.18
N LEU A 57 14.32 19.01 2.33
CA LEU A 57 13.07 19.19 3.06
C LEU A 57 12.74 20.68 3.07
N ILE A 58 11.52 21.03 2.70
CA ILE A 58 11.02 22.41 2.74
C ILE A 58 9.69 22.40 3.48
N ARG A 59 9.54 23.22 4.51
CA ARG A 59 8.27 23.39 5.21
C ARG A 59 7.67 24.76 4.94
N GLU A 60 6.35 24.85 4.97
CA GLU A 60 5.64 26.11 4.70
C GLU A 60 5.81 27.15 5.83
N SER A 61 5.92 26.68 7.08
CA SER A 61 6.08 27.56 8.24
C SER A 61 6.92 26.91 9.34
N GLY A 62 7.52 27.73 10.22
CA GLY A 62 8.44 27.27 11.28
C GLY A 62 9.92 27.42 10.91
N THR A 63 10.80 27.12 11.87
CA THR A 63 12.26 27.13 11.69
C THR A 63 12.85 25.76 12.08
N PRO A 64 13.75 25.19 11.26
CA PRO A 64 14.24 25.71 9.98
C PRO A 64 13.20 25.55 8.86
N GLN A 65 13.22 26.43 7.85
CA GLN A 65 12.34 26.35 6.68
C GLN A 65 12.88 25.39 5.62
N ARG A 66 14.20 25.26 5.52
CA ARG A 66 14.87 24.44 4.51
C ARG A 66 15.99 23.62 5.14
N LEU A 67 15.93 22.31 4.96
CA LEU A 67 17.05 21.42 5.25
C LEU A 67 17.51 20.75 3.96
N VAL A 68 18.81 20.80 3.68
CA VAL A 68 19.43 20.01 2.61
C VAL A 68 20.47 19.09 3.23
N MET A 69 20.29 17.80 3.05
CA MET A 69 21.26 16.76 3.40
C MET A 69 22.01 16.37 2.13
N ARG A 70 23.34 16.31 2.24
CA ARG A 70 24.21 15.92 1.14
C ARG A 70 25.43 15.19 1.67
N GLN A 71 25.45 13.87 1.50
CA GLN A 71 26.61 13.02 1.84
C GLN A 71 27.05 13.21 3.30
N GLY A 72 26.09 13.25 4.22
CA GLY A 72 26.36 13.44 5.66
C GLY A 72 26.68 14.87 6.11
N VAL A 73 26.55 15.87 5.23
CA VAL A 73 26.60 17.30 5.58
C VAL A 73 25.19 17.87 5.53
N LEU A 74 24.90 18.83 6.42
CA LEU A 74 23.60 19.48 6.51
C LEU A 74 23.70 20.96 6.13
N PHE A 75 22.76 21.46 5.34
CA PHE A 75 22.54 22.88 5.12
C PHE A 75 21.19 23.23 5.73
N VAL A 76 21.19 24.16 6.68
CA VAL A 76 20.01 24.59 7.43
C VAL A 76 19.76 26.05 7.10
N ASP A 77 18.66 26.31 6.40
CA ASP A 77 18.25 27.62 5.86
C ASP A 77 19.31 28.29 4.99
N ASP A 78 20.26 28.99 5.62
CA ASP A 78 21.30 29.80 5.00
C ASP A 78 22.73 29.34 5.36
N ARG A 79 22.87 28.29 6.17
CA ARG A 79 24.16 27.90 6.77
C ARG A 79 24.48 26.43 6.62
N TRP A 80 25.73 26.15 6.26
CA TRP A 80 26.29 24.80 6.32
C TRP A 80 26.63 24.44 7.78
N VAL A 81 26.20 23.26 8.18
CA VAL A 81 26.46 22.66 9.48
C VAL A 81 27.27 21.39 9.24
N GLU A 82 28.47 21.35 9.80
CA GLU A 82 29.33 20.16 9.81
C GLU A 82 28.95 19.31 11.04
N PRO A 83 28.28 18.16 10.87
CA PRO A 83 27.87 17.34 12.00
C PRO A 83 29.08 16.62 12.59
N LYS A 84 28.97 16.23 13.88
CA LYS A 84 29.93 15.31 14.51
C LYS A 84 29.97 13.98 13.76
N ALA A 85 31.04 13.21 13.93
CA ALA A 85 31.26 11.96 13.19
C ALA A 85 30.09 10.96 13.31
N ASP A 86 29.51 10.81 14.51
CA ASP A 86 28.37 9.93 14.74
C ASP A 86 27.12 10.43 14.01
N ASP A 87 26.81 11.72 14.11
CA ASP A 87 25.66 12.34 13.45
C ASP A 87 25.78 12.32 11.93
N ARG A 88 27.01 12.49 11.40
CA ARG A 88 27.31 12.32 9.97
C ARG A 88 26.98 10.91 9.50
N THR A 89 27.34 9.90 10.27
CA THR A 89 27.05 8.49 9.95
C THR A 89 25.54 8.24 9.92
N ARG A 90 24.81 8.78 10.91
CA ARG A 90 23.34 8.69 10.97
C ARG A 90 22.67 9.41 9.82
N LEU A 91 23.16 10.59 9.42
CA LEU A 91 22.66 11.32 8.25
C LEU A 91 22.87 10.53 6.96
N ILE A 92 24.05 9.95 6.75
CA ILE A 92 24.31 9.11 5.56
C ILE A 92 23.37 7.89 5.54
N GLN A 93 23.13 7.26 6.69
CA GLN A 93 22.19 6.15 6.80
C GLN A 93 20.76 6.58 6.47
N PHE A 94 20.32 7.72 7.01
CA PHE A 94 18.99 8.29 6.75
C PHE A 94 18.82 8.62 5.26
N GLU A 95 19.80 9.30 4.63
CA GLU A 95 19.79 9.61 3.20
C GLU A 95 19.62 8.35 2.33
N ARG A 96 20.26 7.24 2.72
CA ARG A 96 20.14 5.95 2.03
C ARG A 96 18.77 5.33 2.24
N GLN A 97 18.30 5.23 3.49
CA GLN A 97 17.01 4.62 3.82
C GLN A 97 15.85 5.31 3.10
N ILE A 98 15.84 6.64 3.03
CA ILE A 98 14.82 7.38 2.29
C ILE A 98 14.89 7.05 0.79
N ARG A 99 16.08 6.99 0.21
CA ARG A 99 16.27 6.64 -1.21
C ARG A 99 15.83 5.20 -1.51
N ASP A 100 16.11 4.28 -0.60
CA ASP A 100 15.72 2.87 -0.73
C ASP A 100 14.20 2.67 -0.56
N GLY A 101 13.52 3.53 0.19
CA GLY A 101 12.07 3.50 0.37
C GLY A 101 11.26 4.07 -0.79
N VAL A 102 11.83 5.00 -1.57
CA VAL A 102 11.13 5.70 -2.67
C VAL A 102 10.55 4.75 -3.72
N PRO A 103 11.26 3.72 -4.22
CA PRO A 103 10.69 2.78 -5.18
C PRO A 103 9.42 2.08 -4.67
N LEU A 104 9.37 1.73 -3.39
CA LEU A 104 8.20 1.10 -2.79
C LEU A 104 7.03 2.09 -2.73
N ALA A 105 7.27 3.33 -2.28
CA ALA A 105 6.24 4.37 -2.27
C ALA A 105 5.67 4.65 -3.68
N GLN A 106 6.52 4.63 -4.71
CA GLN A 106 6.09 4.73 -6.11
C GLN A 106 5.18 3.57 -6.53
N ALA A 107 5.56 2.34 -6.18
CA ALA A 107 4.79 1.16 -6.53
C ALA A 107 3.40 1.20 -5.89
N VAL A 108 3.32 1.55 -4.60
CA VAL A 108 2.05 1.72 -3.87
C VAL A 108 1.21 2.82 -4.51
N GLY A 109 1.77 4.00 -4.78
CA GLY A 109 1.05 5.09 -5.42
C GLY A 109 0.48 4.75 -6.81
N ARG A 110 1.24 3.98 -7.61
CA ARG A 110 0.76 3.48 -8.91
C ARG A 110 -0.36 2.46 -8.77
N ALA A 111 -0.24 1.53 -7.82
CA ALA A 111 -1.29 0.55 -7.55
C ALA A 111 -2.59 1.25 -7.09
N ALA A 112 -2.49 2.25 -6.22
CA ALA A 112 -3.65 3.03 -5.78
C ALA A 112 -4.31 3.80 -6.95
N ALA A 113 -3.51 4.45 -7.81
CA ALA A 113 -4.02 5.13 -9.00
C ALA A 113 -4.71 4.16 -9.97
N ASP A 114 -4.18 2.95 -10.14
CA ASP A 114 -4.79 1.92 -10.99
C ASP A 114 -6.17 1.50 -10.49
N ILE A 115 -6.28 1.21 -9.19
CA ILE A 115 -7.54 0.83 -8.54
C ILE A 115 -8.58 1.95 -8.73
N ALA A 116 -8.20 3.21 -8.46
CA ALA A 116 -9.09 4.34 -8.58
C ALA A 116 -9.61 4.52 -10.02
N ILE A 117 -8.73 4.44 -11.02
CA ILE A 117 -9.12 4.59 -12.43
C ILE A 117 -10.00 3.43 -12.89
N THR A 118 -9.70 2.21 -12.44
CA THR A 118 -10.51 1.03 -12.73
C THR A 118 -11.93 1.18 -12.18
N ALA A 119 -12.07 1.58 -10.91
CA ALA A 119 -13.37 1.82 -10.30
C ALA A 119 -14.17 2.92 -11.02
N LEU A 120 -13.52 4.04 -11.36
CA LEU A 120 -14.15 5.10 -12.15
C LEU A 120 -14.59 4.60 -13.53
N GLY A 121 -13.83 3.69 -14.14
CA GLY A 121 -14.16 3.11 -15.43
C GLY A 121 -15.33 2.15 -15.41
N GLU A 122 -15.52 1.39 -14.34
CA GLU A 122 -16.70 0.55 -14.18
C GLU A 122 -17.96 1.40 -14.01
N VAL A 123 -17.90 2.45 -13.18
CA VAL A 123 -19.00 3.40 -13.00
C VAL A 123 -19.33 4.09 -14.32
N ALA A 124 -18.33 4.65 -15.02
CA ALA A 124 -18.54 5.33 -16.30
C ALA A 124 -19.09 4.39 -17.38
N ALA A 125 -18.62 3.14 -17.44
CA ALA A 125 -19.13 2.13 -18.36
C ALA A 125 -20.60 1.79 -18.08
N GLY A 126 -21.03 1.78 -16.82
CA GLY A 126 -22.44 1.55 -16.43
C GLY A 126 -23.42 2.62 -16.93
N PHE A 127 -22.94 3.85 -17.14
CA PHE A 127 -23.75 4.96 -17.68
C PHE A 127 -23.54 5.21 -19.18
N SER A 128 -22.60 4.50 -19.82
CA SER A 128 -22.22 4.77 -21.20
C SER A 128 -23.11 4.04 -22.20
N ARG A 129 -23.40 4.71 -23.32
CA ARG A 129 -24.00 4.09 -24.52
C ARG A 129 -23.00 3.20 -25.27
N ASN A 130 -21.70 3.36 -25.01
CA ASN A 130 -20.65 2.50 -25.54
C ASN A 130 -19.63 2.17 -24.41
N PRO A 131 -19.92 1.14 -23.59
CA PRO A 131 -19.12 0.79 -22.43
C PRO A 131 -17.67 0.41 -22.76
N GLU A 132 -17.43 -0.26 -23.89
CA GLU A 132 -16.08 -0.68 -24.29
C GLU A 132 -15.21 0.51 -24.68
N ALA A 133 -15.75 1.45 -25.47
CA ALA A 133 -15.02 2.68 -25.83
C ALA A 133 -14.69 3.53 -24.59
N THR A 134 -15.60 3.59 -23.61
CA THR A 134 -15.36 4.29 -22.34
C THR A 134 -14.22 3.66 -21.53
N ARG A 135 -14.18 2.32 -21.43
CA ARG A 135 -13.07 1.62 -20.77
C ARG A 135 -11.75 1.85 -21.49
N ALA A 136 -11.75 1.82 -22.82
CA ALA A 136 -10.55 2.07 -23.62
C ALA A 136 -10.02 3.52 -23.43
N GLN A 137 -10.90 4.52 -23.34
CA GLN A 137 -10.47 5.90 -23.04
C GLN A 137 -9.83 6.03 -21.66
N LEU A 138 -10.37 5.37 -20.64
CA LEU A 138 -9.81 5.42 -19.29
C LEU A 138 -8.50 4.63 -19.16
N ALA A 139 -8.33 3.55 -19.93
CA ALA A 139 -7.03 2.88 -20.05
C ALA A 139 -5.95 3.82 -20.62
N ASN A 140 -6.28 4.65 -21.63
CA ASN A 140 -5.37 5.67 -22.14
C ASN A 140 -5.05 6.75 -21.10
N VAL A 141 -6.03 7.13 -20.27
CA VAL A 141 -5.81 8.08 -19.16
C VAL A 141 -4.88 7.48 -18.11
N ARG A 142 -5.05 6.20 -17.77
CA ARG A 142 -4.16 5.44 -16.87
C ARG A 142 -2.72 5.48 -17.35
N GLU A 143 -2.48 5.19 -18.62
CA GLU A 143 -1.13 5.19 -19.19
C GLU A 143 -0.46 6.57 -19.05
N LYS A 144 -1.20 7.65 -19.33
CA LYS A 144 -0.70 9.03 -19.16
C LYS A 144 -0.41 9.37 -17.70
N ILE A 145 -1.24 8.92 -16.78
CA ILE A 145 -1.04 9.13 -15.33
C ILE A 145 0.19 8.36 -14.87
N ASP A 146 0.37 7.12 -15.32
CA ASP A 146 1.52 6.31 -14.95
C ASP A 146 2.86 6.89 -15.45
N ILE A 147 2.89 7.39 -16.70
CA ILE A 147 4.05 8.13 -17.24
C ILE A 147 4.34 9.37 -16.37
N ARG A 148 3.31 10.10 -15.95
CA ARG A 148 3.47 11.29 -15.11
C ARG A 148 3.91 10.95 -13.68
N LEU A 149 3.45 9.85 -13.10
CA LEU A 149 3.91 9.38 -11.79
C LEU A 149 5.38 8.97 -11.85
N ARG A 150 5.77 8.24 -12.91
CA ARG A 150 7.18 7.92 -13.18
C ARG A 150 8.04 9.17 -13.23
N SER A 151 7.62 10.18 -13.99
CA SER A 151 8.40 11.41 -14.19
C SER A 151 8.45 12.32 -12.95
N ARG A 152 7.36 12.44 -12.18
CA ARG A 152 7.34 13.30 -10.99
C ARG A 152 8.19 12.76 -9.85
N VAL A 153 8.18 11.44 -9.64
CA VAL A 153 9.04 10.88 -8.60
C VAL A 153 10.49 10.78 -9.08
N SER A 154 10.77 10.70 -10.38
CA SER A 154 12.14 10.85 -10.90
C SER A 154 12.65 12.29 -10.89
N ALA A 155 11.81 13.30 -11.18
CA ALA A 155 12.18 14.72 -11.15
C ALA A 155 12.29 15.27 -9.73
N LYS A 156 11.52 14.71 -8.79
CA LYS A 156 11.69 14.90 -7.35
C LYS A 156 12.70 13.89 -6.78
N ALA A 157 13.46 13.15 -7.62
CA ALA A 157 14.60 12.30 -7.24
C ALA A 157 15.90 12.61 -8.03
N SER A 158 15.87 13.59 -8.95
CA SER A 158 16.93 13.96 -9.88
C SER A 158 17.29 15.46 -9.79
#